data_AF-I6D5W4-F1
#
_entry.id   AF-I6D5W4-F1
#
_cell.length_a   1.000
_cell.length_b   1.000
_cell.length_c   1.000
_cell.angle_alpha   90.00
_cell.angle_beta   90.00
_cell.angle_gamma   90.00
#
_symmetry.space_group_name_H-M   'P 1'
#
loop_
_entity.id
_entity.type
_entity.pdbx_description
1 polymer ?
#
loop_
_entity_poly.entity_id
_entity_poly.type
_entity_poly.pdbx_seq_one_letter_code
_entity_poly.pdbx_strand_id
1 'polypeptide(L)' 'MSERLSITPLGPYIGAQISGADLTRLLSDNQFEQLYHAVLRHQVVFLRDQAITP' A
#
# COMPACT_ATOMS: atom_id res chain seq x y z
N MET A 1 -1.29 -2.15 -17.91
CA MET A 1 -2.56 -1.94 -17.18
C MET A 1 -2.21 -1.17 -15.92
N SER A 2 -2.82 0.00 -15.70
CA SER A 2 -2.52 0.87 -14.56
C SER A 2 -3.20 0.32 -13.30
N GLU A 3 -2.47 -0.50 -12.53
CA GLU A 3 -2.94 -1.03 -11.25
C GLU A 3 -2.74 0.03 -10.16
N ARG A 4 -3.70 0.94 -10.02
CA ARG A 4 -3.68 1.99 -9.00
C ARG A 4 -4.02 1.42 -7.63
N LEU A 5 -3.22 1.78 -6.62
CA LEU A 5 -3.51 1.50 -5.22
C LEU A 5 -4.50 2.53 -4.69
N SER A 6 -5.45 2.08 -3.87
CA SER A 6 -6.36 2.96 -3.14
C SER A 6 -5.79 3.22 -1.76
N ILE A 7 -5.51 4.49 -1.46
CA ILE A 7 -4.89 4.95 -0.21
C ILE A 7 -5.92 5.77 0.56
N THR A 8 -6.32 5.29 1.74
CA THR A 8 -7.25 5.97 2.64
C THR A 8 -6.52 6.43 3.90
N PRO A 9 -6.28 7.74 4.10
CA PRO A 9 -5.65 8.27 5.31
C PRO A 9 -6.50 7.93 6.55
N LEU A 10 -5.85 7.49 7.63
CA LEU A 10 -6.52 7.20 8.91
C LEU A 10 -6.57 8.42 9.83
N GLY A 11 -5.75 9.43 9.54
CA GLY A 11 -5.71 10.69 10.26
C GLY A 11 -5.00 11.77 9.43
N PRO A 12 -4.95 13.01 9.93
CA PRO A 12 -4.37 14.13 9.21
C PRO A 12 -2.84 14.08 9.09
N TYR A 13 -2.15 13.38 10.01
CA TYR A 13 -0.69 13.44 10.13
C TYR A 13 0.03 12.10 9.94
N ILE A 14 -0.63 10.99 10.24
CA ILE A 14 -0.01 9.66 10.25
C ILE A 14 -1.06 8.58 9.97
N GLY A 15 -0.62 7.52 9.29
CA GLY A 15 -1.42 6.33 9.02
C GLY A 15 -2.23 6.41 7.74
N ALA A 16 -2.16 5.35 6.94
CA ALA A 16 -3.08 5.11 5.83
C ALA A 16 -3.39 3.62 5.68
N GLN A 17 -4.62 3.29 5.30
CA GLN A 17 -4.99 1.96 4.84
C GLN A 17 -4.86 1.90 3.32
N ILE A 18 -4.18 0.88 2.82
CA ILE A 18 -3.96 0.65 1.39
C ILE A 18 -4.75 -0.59 0.96
N SER A 19 -5.42 -0.48 -0.18
CA SER A 19 -6.17 -1.57 -0.83
C SER A 19 -5.86 -1.63 -2.32
N GLY A 20 -6.09 -2.80 -2.93
CA GLY A 20 -5.75 -3.06 -4.33
C GLY A 20 -4.31 -3.53 -4.58
N ALA A 21 -3.56 -3.82 -3.50
CA ALA A 21 -2.28 -4.53 -3.58
C ALA A 21 -2.45 -5.96 -3.08
N ASP A 22 -1.84 -6.92 -3.78
CA ASP A 22 -1.72 -8.32 -3.37
C ASP A 22 -0.24 -8.62 -3.12
N LEU A 23 0.15 -8.70 -1.85
CA LEU A 23 1.52 -8.99 -1.41
C LEU A 23 1.86 -10.47 -1.51
N THR A 24 0.91 -11.35 -1.85
CA THR A 24 1.19 -12.77 -2.11
C THR A 24 1.86 -12.98 -3.48
N ARG A 25 1.94 -11.92 -4.30
CA ARG A 25 2.55 -11.90 -5.62
C ARG A 25 3.54 -10.75 -5.73
N LEU A 26 4.43 -10.84 -6.72
CA LEU A 26 5.31 -9.73 -7.05
C LEU A 26 4.50 -8.52 -7.51
N LEU A 27 4.75 -7.37 -6.89
CA LEU A 27 4.15 -6.11 -7.29
C LEU A 27 4.79 -5.62 -8.60
N SER A 28 4.00 -4.92 -9.41
CA SER A 28 4.56 -4.13 -10.50
C SER A 28 5.35 -2.92 -9.99
N ASP A 29 6.32 -2.44 -10.75
CA ASP A 29 7.10 -1.24 -10.39
C ASP A 29 6.20 -0.04 -10.05
N ASN A 30 5.09 0.11 -10.78
CA ASN A 30 4.14 1.20 -10.56
C ASN A 30 3.39 1.09 -9.22
N GLN A 31 3.01 -0.12 -8.80
CA GLN A 31 2.41 -0.36 -7.49
C GLN A 31 3.43 -0.18 -6.38
N PHE A 32 4.67 -0.64 -6.60
CA PHE A 32 5.75 -0.47 -5.65
C PHE A 32 6.03 1.02 -5.37
N GLU A 33 6.17 1.85 -6.41
CA GLU A 33 6.36 3.30 -6.27
C GLU A 33 5.20 3.97 -5.52
N GLN A 34 3.95 3.60 -5.81
CA GLN A 34 2.80 4.10 -5.07
C GLN A 34 2.84 3.71 -3.59
N LEU A 35 3.19 2.46 -3.30
CA LEU A 35 3.32 1.97 -1.92
C LEU A 35 4.46 2.68 -1.18
N TYR A 36 5.60 2.85 -1.83
CA TYR A 36 6.76 3.55 -1.30
C TYR A 36 6.44 5.01 -0.94
N HIS A 37 5.82 5.75 -1.86
CA HIS A 37 5.37 7.11 -1.59
C HIS A 37 4.31 7.19 -0.48
N ALA A 38 3.42 6.20 -0.40
CA ALA A 38 2.42 6.13 0.67
C ALA A 38 3.08 5.95 2.05
N VAL A 39 4.10 5.09 2.16
CA VAL A 39 4.89 4.92 3.38
C VAL A 39 5.61 6.21 3.75
N LEU A 40 6.28 6.86 2.80
CA LEU A 40 6.98 8.13 3.05
C LEU A 40 6.03 9.24 3.54
N ARG A 41 4.83 9.34 2.94
CA ARG A 41 3.86 10.39 3.27
C ARG A 41 3.12 10.13 4.57
N HIS A 42 2.69 8.89 4.79
CA HIS A 42 1.81 8.52 5.90
C HIS A 42 2.56 7.87 7.06
N GLN A 43 3.88 7.66 6.93
CA GLN A 43 4.84 7.09 7.90
C GLN A 43 4.57 5.62 8.26
N VAL A 44 3.30 5.21 8.35
CA VAL A 44 2.85 3.84 8.57
C VAL A 44 1.67 3.55 7.65
N VAL A 45 1.65 2.35 7.08
CA VAL A 45 0.59 1.91 6.18
C VAL A 45 0.08 0.54 6.61
N PHE A 46 -1.22 0.30 6.38
CA PHE A 46 -1.88 -0.96 6.70
C PHE A 46 -2.44 -1.60 5.44
N LEU A 47 -2.05 -2.85 5.20
CA LEU A 47 -2.66 -3.70 4.17
C LEU A 47 -3.39 -4.83 4.90
N ARG A 48 -4.65 -5.06 4.54
CA ARG A 48 -5.49 -6.12 5.12
C ARG A 48 -5.48 -7.35 4.20
N ASP A 49 -5.79 -8.50 4.79
CA ASP A 49 -5.99 -9.77 4.07
C ASP A 49 -4.78 -10.26 3.25
N GLN A 50 -3.58 -10.05 3.80
CA GLN A 50 -2.32 -10.45 3.19
C GLN A 50 -1.78 -11.73 3.84
N ALA A 51 -2.14 -12.89 3.27
CA ALA A 51 -1.66 -14.20 3.73
C ALA A 51 -0.28 -14.52 3.12
N ILE A 52 0.76 -13.80 3.59
CA ILE A 52 2.15 -13.97 3.12
C ILE A 52 2.86 -15.10 3.87
N THR A 53 3.81 -15.76 3.19
CA THR A 53 4.73 -16.69 3.84
C THR A 53 5.89 -15.94 4.51
N PRO A 54 6.45 -16.45 5.62
CA PRO A 54 7.64 -15.86 6.26
C PRO A 54 8.86 -15.75 5.35
#